data_AF-A0A4Y2HF75-F1
#
_entry.id   AF-A0A4Y2HF75-F1
#
_cell.length_a   1.000
_cell.length_b   1.000
_cell.length_c   1.000
_cell.angle_alpha   90.00
_cell.angle_beta   90.00
_cell.angle_gamma   90.00
#
_symmetry.space_group_name_H-M   'P 1'
#
loop_
_entity.id
_entity.type
_entity.pdbx_description
1 polymer ?
#
loop_
_entity_poly.entity_id
_entity_poly.type
_entity_poly.pdbx_seq_one_letter_code
_entity_poly.pdbx_strand_id
1 'polypeptide(L)'
;MTRTAPEFAPSSPNFRTTHQKDPDVMNNFVISLAVRRRPQMILYNIDGEIEAEELQIGLLEKNLFLRDENNYPLFRVDFPIQARNGKGRHWVVSLEPSIFREFNNLRGLYFQWNRIRFSEFVGVRQCRAYLKFGHTAKNCVPGNQPRCARCGEFGRENHVCRATRCNNCVYANEKFKLNIDTRHVRSIENVVLT
;
A
#
# COMPACT_ATOMS: atom_id res chain seq x y z
N MET A 1 -32.34 -5.61 -32.55
CA MET A 1 -31.22 -6.46 -32.10
C MET A 1 -30.46 -5.71 -31.01
N THR A 2 -30.88 -5.90 -29.77
CA THR A 2 -30.36 -5.24 -28.57
C THR A 2 -29.86 -6.35 -27.65
N ARG A 3 -28.53 -6.45 -27.48
CA ARG A 3 -27.90 -7.41 -26.56
C ARG A 3 -27.78 -6.75 -25.20
N THR A 4 -28.66 -7.13 -24.28
CA THR A 4 -28.57 -6.83 -22.85
C THR A 4 -27.39 -7.59 -22.23
N ALA A 5 -26.61 -6.90 -21.39
CA ALA A 5 -25.48 -7.49 -20.67
C ALA A 5 -25.99 -8.46 -19.57
N PRO A 6 -25.29 -9.58 -19.31
CA PRO A 6 -25.67 -10.48 -18.23
C PRO A 6 -25.28 -9.90 -16.87
N GLU A 7 -26.25 -9.96 -15.96
CA GLU A 7 -26.20 -9.57 -14.56
C GLU A 7 -25.21 -10.46 -13.78
N PHE A 8 -24.24 -9.87 -13.09
CA PHE A 8 -23.28 -10.60 -12.27
C PHE A 8 -23.93 -11.04 -10.95
N ALA A 9 -24.30 -12.32 -10.86
CA ALA A 9 -24.71 -12.94 -9.61
C ALA A 9 -23.52 -13.07 -8.62
N PRO A 10 -23.71 -12.85 -7.31
CA PRO A 10 -22.66 -13.04 -6.32
C PRO A 10 -22.48 -14.54 -6.03
N SER A 11 -21.51 -15.19 -6.68
CA SER A 11 -21.11 -16.56 -6.32
C SER A 11 -20.08 -16.54 -5.18
N SER A 12 -20.55 -16.41 -3.95
CA SER A 12 -19.77 -16.80 -2.75
C SER A 12 -19.98 -18.29 -2.49
N PRO A 13 -18.93 -19.12 -2.35
CA PRO A 13 -19.12 -20.49 -1.88
C PRO A 13 -19.48 -20.47 -0.40
N ASN A 14 -20.61 -21.10 -0.07
CA ASN A 14 -21.04 -21.38 1.30
C ASN A 14 -19.93 -22.07 2.09
N PHE A 15 -19.33 -21.35 3.05
CA PHE A 15 -18.40 -21.91 4.02
C PHE A 15 -19.19 -22.77 5.03
N ARG A 16 -19.42 -24.04 4.72
CA ARG A 16 -19.95 -25.00 5.70
C ARG A 16 -18.83 -25.45 6.62
N THR A 17 -18.68 -24.77 7.76
CA THR A 17 -17.91 -25.28 8.90
C THR A 17 -18.83 -26.07 9.83
N THR A 18 -18.93 -27.38 9.62
CA THR A 18 -19.32 -28.31 10.70
C THR A 18 -18.09 -28.63 11.52
N HIS A 19 -17.63 -27.66 12.31
CA HIS A 19 -16.84 -27.96 13.51
C HIS A 19 -17.82 -27.99 14.67
N GLN A 20 -17.87 -29.12 15.36
CA GLN A 20 -18.59 -29.27 16.61
C GLN A 20 -18.12 -28.15 17.54
N LYS A 21 -19.06 -27.27 17.91
CA LYS A 21 -18.80 -26.06 18.71
C LYS A 21 -18.40 -26.51 20.10
N ASP A 22 -17.11 -26.65 20.34
CA ASP A 22 -16.57 -26.89 21.67
C ASP A 22 -16.64 -25.57 22.47
N PRO A 23 -17.47 -25.48 23.54
CA PRO A 23 -17.70 -24.24 24.28
C PRO A 23 -16.42 -23.66 24.91
N ASP A 24 -15.45 -24.52 25.26
CA ASP A 24 -14.21 -24.11 25.92
C ASP A 24 -13.25 -23.38 24.97
N VAL A 25 -13.37 -23.63 23.66
CA VAL A 25 -12.53 -22.95 22.66
C VAL A 25 -12.95 -21.49 22.50
N MET A 26 -14.25 -21.17 22.61
CA MET A 26 -14.75 -19.81 22.36
C MET A 26 -14.50 -18.83 23.51
N ASN A 27 -14.33 -19.32 24.75
CA ASN A 27 -14.06 -18.47 25.92
C ASN A 27 -12.62 -17.92 25.97
N ASN A 28 -11.71 -18.44 25.13
CA ASN A 28 -10.30 -18.08 25.14
C ASN A 28 -9.87 -17.17 23.97
N PHE A 29 -10.78 -16.81 23.06
CA PHE A 29 -10.46 -15.95 21.91
C PHE A 29 -11.34 -14.72 21.85
N VAL A 30 -10.70 -13.55 21.83
CA VAL A 30 -11.35 -12.29 21.45
C VAL A 30 -11.28 -12.15 19.93
N ILE A 31 -12.41 -12.38 19.27
CA ILE A 31 -12.55 -12.07 17.84
C ILE A 31 -12.62 -10.55 17.71
N SER A 32 -11.56 -9.92 17.19
CA SER A 32 -11.57 -8.50 16.84
C SER A 32 -11.72 -8.31 15.33
N LEU A 33 -12.61 -7.40 14.94
CA LEU A 33 -12.67 -6.97 13.55
C LEU A 33 -11.46 -6.09 13.25
N ALA A 34 -10.83 -6.30 12.09
CA ALA A 34 -9.71 -5.47 11.67
C ALA A 34 -10.18 -4.01 11.58
N VAL A 35 -9.51 -3.13 12.32
CA VAL A 35 -9.81 -1.69 12.31
C VAL A 35 -9.53 -1.14 10.91
N ARG A 36 -10.51 -0.44 10.32
CA ARG A 36 -10.32 0.26 9.05
C ARG A 36 -9.24 1.33 9.23
N ARG A 37 -8.23 1.30 8.37
CA ARG A 37 -7.16 2.30 8.36
C ARG A 37 -7.62 3.53 7.59
N ARG A 38 -7.21 4.71 8.04
CA ARG A 38 -7.33 5.91 7.22
C ARG A 38 -6.48 5.73 5.95
N PRO A 39 -6.98 6.14 4.77
CA PRO A 39 -6.16 6.18 3.57
C PRO A 39 -4.93 7.06 3.80
N GLN A 40 -3.79 6.63 3.25
CA GLN A 40 -2.54 7.37 3.35
C GLN A 40 -1.99 7.62 1.96
N MET A 41 -1.26 8.72 1.81
CA MET A 41 -0.49 9.02 0.61
C MET A 41 0.94 9.38 0.97
N ILE A 42 1.82 9.25 -0.01
CA ILE A 42 3.19 9.70 0.07
C ILE A 42 3.41 10.85 -0.90
N LEU A 43 3.92 11.97 -0.39
CA LEU A 43 4.32 13.14 -1.15
C LEU A 43 5.83 13.05 -1.41
N TYR A 44 6.26 13.20 -2.65
CA TYR A 44 7.66 12.93 -3.02
C TYR A 44 8.53 14.19 -3.08
N ASN A 45 9.79 14.05 -2.63
CA ASN A 45 10.89 14.99 -2.88
C ASN A 45 10.60 16.43 -2.43
N ILE A 46 10.06 16.57 -1.23
CA ILE A 46 9.96 17.86 -0.56
C ILE A 46 11.33 18.21 0.01
N ASP A 47 11.67 19.50 0.05
CA ASP A 47 12.94 19.97 0.60
C ASP A 47 13.15 19.43 2.03
N GLY A 48 14.39 19.02 2.30
CA GLY A 48 14.81 18.44 3.57
C GLY A 48 14.69 19.38 4.75
N GLU A 49 14.59 20.70 4.53
CA GLU A 49 14.44 21.70 5.60
C GLU A 49 12.98 21.92 6.03
N ILE A 50 12.01 21.50 5.21
CA ILE A 50 10.58 21.73 5.46
C ILE A 50 10.06 20.80 6.55
N GLU A 51 9.56 21.38 7.62
CA GLU A 51 8.94 20.64 8.73
C GLU A 51 7.45 20.35 8.51
N ALA A 52 6.90 19.45 9.34
CA ALA A 52 5.53 18.96 9.19
C ALA A 52 4.48 20.07 9.24
N GLU A 53 4.67 21.06 10.12
CA GLU A 53 3.73 22.18 10.29
C GLU A 53 3.76 23.12 9.08
N GLU A 54 4.95 23.48 8.60
CA GLU A 54 5.11 24.29 7.39
C GLU A 54 4.52 23.58 6.17
N LEU A 55 4.76 22.27 6.03
CA LEU A 55 4.16 21.47 4.98
C LEU A 55 2.63 21.50 5.04
N GLN A 56 2.07 21.34 6.24
CA GLN A 56 0.62 21.33 6.44
C GLN A 56 0.01 22.68 6.05
N ILE A 57 0.60 23.79 6.52
CA ILE A 57 0.14 25.15 6.21
C ILE A 57 0.23 25.41 4.70
N GLY A 58 1.39 25.18 4.09
CA GLY A 58 1.60 25.48 2.67
C GLY A 58 0.74 24.63 1.73
N LEU A 59 0.43 23.38 2.09
CA LEU A 59 -0.54 22.57 1.35
C LEU A 59 -1.95 23.15 1.45
N LEU A 60 -2.37 23.59 2.64
CA LEU A 60 -3.70 24.16 2.85
C LEU A 60 -3.90 25.51 2.18
N GLU A 61 -2.83 26.29 1.96
CA GLU A 61 -2.88 27.59 1.27
C GLU A 61 -3.15 27.47 -0.23
N LYS A 62 -2.64 26.40 -0.87
CA LYS A 62 -2.68 26.24 -2.34
C LYS A 62 -3.71 25.21 -2.81
N ASN A 63 -4.27 24.40 -1.91
CA ASN A 63 -5.17 23.30 -2.23
C ASN A 63 -6.46 23.37 -1.40
N LEU A 64 -7.40 24.23 -1.81
CA LEU A 64 -8.63 24.53 -1.04
C LEU A 64 -9.50 23.29 -0.75
N PHE A 65 -9.48 22.29 -1.63
CA PHE A 65 -10.23 21.03 -1.45
C PHE A 65 -9.70 20.16 -0.30
N LEU A 66 -8.54 20.51 0.28
CA LEU A 66 -8.02 19.88 1.50
C LEU A 66 -8.69 20.39 2.78
N ARG A 67 -9.71 21.25 2.65
CA ARG A 67 -10.49 21.80 3.76
C ARG A 67 -11.95 21.38 3.64
N ASP A 68 -12.59 21.21 4.79
CA ASP A 68 -14.03 21.05 4.87
C ASP A 68 -14.75 22.41 4.81
N GLU A 69 -16.08 22.37 4.91
CA GLU A 69 -16.95 23.54 4.92
C GLU A 69 -16.68 24.50 6.09
N ASN A 70 -16.12 23.99 7.19
CA ASN A 70 -15.75 24.74 8.39
C ASN A 70 -14.28 25.17 8.38
N ASN A 71 -13.59 25.03 7.24
CA ASN A 71 -12.19 25.39 7.03
C ASN A 71 -11.19 24.48 7.80
N TYR A 72 -11.62 23.33 8.33
CA TYR A 72 -10.76 22.36 9.00
C TYR A 72 -10.01 21.47 7.99
N PRO A 73 -8.75 21.08 8.29
CA PRO A 73 -7.98 20.20 7.42
C PRO A 73 -8.61 18.81 7.31
N LEU A 74 -8.80 18.35 6.07
CA LEU A 74 -9.24 16.99 5.74
C LEU A 74 -8.07 16.00 5.61
N PHE A 75 -6.87 16.42 6.01
CA PHE A 75 -5.67 15.59 6.04
C PHE A 75 -4.81 15.91 7.26
N ARG A 76 -3.84 15.04 7.54
CA ARG A 76 -2.81 15.23 8.55
C ARG A 76 -1.46 14.77 8.03
N VAL A 77 -0.42 15.57 8.28
CA VAL A 77 0.97 15.15 8.04
C VAL A 77 1.38 14.15 9.13
N ASP A 78 1.76 12.93 8.76
CA ASP A 78 2.07 11.86 9.72
C ASP A 78 3.57 11.79 10.02
N PHE A 79 4.40 11.40 9.05
CA PHE A 79 5.85 11.25 9.26
C PHE A 79 6.64 11.38 7.95
N PRO A 80 7.91 11.83 8.03
CA PRO A 80 8.80 11.86 6.90
C PRO A 80 9.48 10.52 6.64
N ILE A 81 9.87 10.28 5.39
CA ILE A 81 10.74 9.19 4.94
C ILE A 81 11.89 9.83 4.17
N GLN A 82 13.13 9.55 4.57
CA GLN A 82 14.31 10.10 3.90
C GLN A 82 14.35 9.70 2.41
N ALA A 83 14.50 10.68 1.52
CA ALA A 83 14.70 10.40 0.10
C ALA A 83 16.13 9.89 -0.15
N ARG A 84 16.29 9.06 -1.19
CA ARG A 84 17.59 8.44 -1.52
C ARG A 84 18.69 9.43 -1.88
N ASN A 85 18.31 10.58 -2.43
CA ASN A 85 19.25 11.63 -2.79
C ASN A 85 19.88 12.33 -1.56
N GLY A 86 19.41 12.04 -0.35
CA GLY A 86 19.90 12.64 0.90
C GLY A 86 19.49 14.10 1.12
N LYS A 87 18.90 14.76 0.11
CA LYS A 87 18.58 16.19 0.13
C LYS A 87 17.10 16.50 0.38
N GLY A 88 16.22 15.51 0.19
CA GLY A 88 14.78 15.69 0.36
C GLY A 88 14.15 14.69 1.33
N ARG A 89 12.92 15.00 1.74
CA ARG A 89 12.02 14.13 2.48
C ARG A 89 10.83 13.76 1.60
N HIS A 90 10.44 12.50 1.65
CA HIS A 90 9.06 12.13 1.30
C HIS A 90 8.19 12.28 2.55
N TRP A 91 6.95 12.68 2.39
CA TRP A 91 6.03 12.86 3.52
C TRP A 91 4.83 11.94 3.39
N VAL A 92 4.58 11.14 4.41
CA VAL A 92 3.35 10.37 4.51
C VAL A 92 2.28 11.25 5.14
N VAL A 93 1.13 11.30 4.50
CA VAL A 93 -0.05 12.06 4.95
C VAL A 93 -1.25 11.13 5.07
N SER A 94 -2.00 11.23 6.16
CA SER A 94 -3.29 10.58 6.35
C SER A 94 -4.40 11.47 5.80
N LEU A 95 -5.36 10.89 5.11
CA LEU A 95 -6.51 11.59 4.54
C LEU A 95 -7.81 11.16 5.19
N GLU A 96 -8.78 12.07 5.20
CA GLU A 96 -10.17 11.71 5.45
C GLU A 96 -10.72 10.92 4.23
N PRO A 97 -11.51 9.85 4.44
CA PRO A 97 -11.98 9.01 3.33
C PRO A 97 -12.84 9.74 2.28
N SER A 98 -13.45 10.87 2.66
CA SER A 98 -14.25 11.72 1.77
C SER A 98 -13.43 12.18 0.57
N ILE A 99 -12.22 12.69 0.81
CA ILE A 99 -11.36 13.25 -0.24
C ILE A 99 -10.52 12.18 -0.96
N PHE A 100 -10.23 11.04 -0.33
CA PHE A 100 -9.37 10.00 -0.92
C PHE A 100 -9.82 9.52 -2.31
N ARG A 101 -11.14 9.39 -2.53
CA ARG A 101 -11.68 8.95 -3.83
C ARG A 101 -11.42 9.95 -4.96
N GLU A 102 -11.32 11.23 -4.61
CA GLU A 102 -11.09 12.30 -5.58
C GLU A 102 -9.61 12.41 -5.96
N PHE A 103 -8.70 11.91 -5.11
CA PHE A 103 -7.25 11.98 -5.34
C PHE A 103 -6.76 11.26 -6.59
N ASN A 104 -7.41 10.17 -7.00
CA ASN A 104 -7.06 9.48 -8.24
C ASN A 104 -7.27 10.36 -9.49
N ASN A 105 -8.14 11.36 -9.39
CA ASN A 105 -8.41 12.32 -10.47
C ASN A 105 -7.55 13.58 -10.35
N LEU A 106 -6.90 13.81 -9.21
CA LEU A 106 -6.06 14.96 -9.00
C LEU A 106 -4.78 14.82 -9.80
N ARG A 107 -4.48 15.87 -10.57
CA ARG A 107 -3.24 15.93 -11.34
C ARG A 107 -2.03 16.10 -10.42
N GLY A 108 -2.14 16.81 -9.30
CA GLY A 108 -1.03 17.06 -8.38
C GLY A 108 -1.48 17.91 -7.20
N LEU A 109 -0.67 17.93 -6.14
CA LEU A 109 -0.79 18.91 -5.06
C LEU A 109 0.16 20.06 -5.31
N TYR A 110 -0.23 21.28 -4.94
CA TYR A 110 0.64 22.44 -5.05
C TYR A 110 1.25 22.79 -3.69
N PHE A 111 2.53 23.09 -3.66
CA PHE A 111 3.23 23.55 -2.46
C PHE A 111 4.30 24.55 -2.88
N GLN A 112 4.29 25.73 -2.25
CA GLN A 112 5.08 26.88 -2.70
C GLN A 112 4.83 27.15 -4.21
N TRP A 113 5.89 27.05 -5.03
CA TRP A 113 5.85 27.25 -6.48
C TRP A 113 5.85 25.94 -7.29
N ASN A 114 5.77 24.79 -6.61
CA ASN A 114 5.94 23.48 -7.20
C ASN A 114 4.66 22.65 -7.17
N ARG A 115 4.49 21.80 -8.19
CA ARG A 115 3.52 20.72 -8.17
C ARG A 115 4.19 19.45 -7.66
N ILE A 116 3.76 18.98 -6.49
CA ILE A 116 4.25 17.78 -5.84
C ILE A 116 3.63 16.54 -6.49
N ARG A 117 4.49 15.54 -6.75
CA ARG A 117 4.06 14.19 -7.12
C ARG A 117 3.65 13.43 -5.86
N PHE A 118 2.61 12.62 -5.97
CA PHE A 118 2.15 11.77 -4.90
C PHE A 118 1.62 10.43 -5.41
N SER A 119 1.49 9.48 -4.51
CA SER A 119 0.82 8.19 -4.74
C SER A 119 0.16 7.71 -3.45
N GLU A 120 -0.72 6.71 -3.54
CA GLU A 120 -1.22 6.00 -2.35
C GLU A 120 -0.05 5.40 -1.59
N PHE A 121 -0.02 5.56 -0.26
CA PHE A 121 0.97 4.95 0.60
C PHE A 121 0.44 3.67 1.26
N VAL A 122 1.02 2.54 0.89
CA VAL A 122 0.73 1.24 1.47
C VAL A 122 1.87 0.85 2.42
N GLY A 123 1.70 1.12 3.72
CA GLY A 123 2.68 0.85 4.78
C GLY A 123 2.90 -0.64 5.13
N VAL A 124 2.79 -1.54 4.15
CA VAL A 124 3.00 -2.98 4.36
C VAL A 124 4.49 -3.28 4.30
N ARG A 125 5.05 -3.80 5.41
CA ARG A 125 6.46 -4.20 5.47
C ARG A 125 6.72 -5.39 4.55
N GLN A 126 7.70 -5.24 3.67
CA GLN A 126 8.18 -6.31 2.79
C GLN A 126 9.66 -6.62 3.03
N CYS A 127 9.98 -7.90 3.11
CA CYS A 127 11.35 -8.37 3.17
C CYS A 127 12.01 -8.21 1.80
N ARG A 128 13.15 -7.50 1.74
CA ARG A 128 13.88 -7.28 0.47
C ARG A 128 14.61 -8.53 -0.02
N ALA A 129 14.98 -9.45 0.86
CA ALA A 129 15.64 -10.69 0.49
C ALA A 129 14.64 -11.74 -0.04
N TYR A 130 13.63 -12.07 0.76
CA TYR A 130 12.69 -13.14 0.44
C TYR A 130 11.38 -12.66 -0.19
N LEU A 131 11.20 -11.34 -0.28
CA LEU A 131 10.18 -10.74 -1.12
C LEU A 131 8.74 -11.02 -0.64
N LYS A 132 8.57 -11.46 0.63
CA LYS A 132 7.27 -11.65 1.29
C LYS A 132 6.94 -10.51 2.26
N PHE A 133 5.64 -10.34 2.53
CA PHE A 133 5.16 -9.40 3.52
C PHE A 133 5.31 -9.92 4.95
N GLY A 134 5.29 -9.01 5.93
CA GLY A 134 5.19 -9.31 7.36
C GLY A 134 6.51 -9.19 8.14
N HIS A 135 7.66 -9.10 7.47
CA HIS A 135 8.95 -8.84 8.12
C HIS A 135 9.88 -8.02 7.22
N THR A 136 10.93 -7.44 7.81
CA THR A 136 12.01 -6.77 7.08
C THR A 136 13.19 -7.73 6.87
N ALA A 137 14.14 -7.39 5.99
CA ALA A 137 15.32 -8.23 5.76
C ALA A 137 16.15 -8.46 7.04
N LYS A 138 16.18 -7.48 7.97
CA LYS A 138 16.86 -7.60 9.27
C LYS A 138 16.28 -8.70 10.16
N ASN A 139 14.97 -8.94 10.06
CA ASN A 139 14.26 -9.94 10.84
C ASN A 139 13.93 -11.19 10.01
N CYS A 140 14.68 -11.43 8.93
CA CYS A 140 14.50 -12.61 8.11
C CYS A 140 15.20 -13.80 8.76
N VAL A 141 14.61 -14.99 8.61
CA VAL A 141 15.21 -16.23 9.11
C VAL A 141 16.57 -16.43 8.41
N PRO A 142 17.67 -16.60 9.17
CA PRO A 142 19.00 -16.86 8.62
C PRO A 142 18.98 -18.10 7.71
N GLY A 143 19.66 -18.03 6.56
CA GLY A 143 19.75 -19.14 5.59
C GLY A 143 18.75 -19.09 4.42
N ASN A 144 17.78 -18.17 4.43
CA ASN A 144 16.93 -17.95 3.25
C ASN A 144 17.74 -17.29 2.12
N GLN A 145 17.81 -17.97 0.96
CA GLN A 145 18.43 -17.41 -0.24
C GLN A 145 17.63 -16.21 -0.78
N PRO A 146 18.30 -15.13 -1.20
CA PRO A 146 17.64 -13.97 -1.78
C PRO A 146 16.89 -14.37 -3.06
N ARG A 147 15.76 -13.71 -3.30
CA ARG A 147 14.92 -13.91 -4.48
C ARG A 147 15.04 -12.72 -5.42
N CYS A 148 14.89 -12.97 -6.71
CA CYS A 148 14.85 -11.94 -7.73
C CYS A 148 13.55 -11.12 -7.63
N ALA A 149 13.67 -9.79 -7.63
CA ALA A 149 12.54 -8.87 -7.52
C ALA A 149 11.50 -9.04 -8.65
N ARG A 150 11.97 -9.40 -9.86
CA ARG A 150 11.17 -9.49 -11.09
C ARG A 150 10.44 -10.83 -11.26
N CYS A 151 11.10 -11.95 -11.02
CA CYS A 151 10.53 -13.28 -11.26
C CYS A 151 10.30 -14.12 -9.98
N GLY A 152 10.83 -13.68 -8.83
CA GLY A 152 10.68 -14.41 -7.56
C GLY A 152 11.52 -15.68 -7.42
N GLU A 153 12.30 -16.08 -8.43
CA GLU A 153 13.25 -17.19 -8.36
C GLU A 153 14.48 -16.83 -7.50
N PHE A 154 15.34 -17.80 -7.19
CA PHE A 154 16.56 -17.52 -6.42
C PHE A 154 17.51 -16.59 -7.19
N GLY A 155 17.89 -15.48 -6.55
CA GLY A 155 18.88 -14.54 -7.07
C GLY A 155 20.26 -15.16 -6.97
N ARG A 156 20.83 -15.52 -8.13
CA ARG A 156 22.23 -15.97 -8.27
C ARG A 156 22.98 -14.96 -9.14
N GLU A 157 24.30 -15.00 -9.08
CA GLU A 157 25.15 -14.22 -9.99
C GLU A 157 24.79 -14.57 -11.45
N ASN A 158 24.65 -13.56 -12.32
CA ASN A 158 24.17 -13.69 -13.72
C ASN A 158 22.74 -14.24 -13.90
N HIS A 159 21.85 -14.06 -12.92
CA HIS A 159 20.45 -14.46 -13.06
C HIS A 159 19.73 -13.70 -14.20
N VAL A 160 19.18 -14.45 -15.16
CA VAL A 160 18.34 -13.94 -16.24
C VAL A 160 16.89 -14.34 -16.01
N CYS A 161 15.99 -13.35 -15.93
CA CYS A 161 14.57 -13.61 -15.74
C CYS A 161 13.91 -14.09 -17.04
N ARG A 162 13.33 -15.30 -17.03
CA ARG A 162 12.54 -15.82 -18.18
C ARG A 162 11.19 -15.16 -18.33
N ALA A 163 10.54 -14.85 -17.21
CA ALA A 163 9.24 -14.19 -17.16
C ALA A 163 9.10 -13.37 -15.87
N THR A 164 8.24 -12.36 -15.91
CA THR A 164 7.85 -11.61 -14.72
C THR A 164 6.84 -12.43 -13.92
N ARG A 165 7.07 -12.57 -12.61
CA ARG A 165 6.23 -13.35 -11.73
C ARG A 165 6.23 -12.80 -10.30
N CYS A 166 5.05 -12.48 -9.77
CA CYS A 166 4.87 -11.95 -8.43
C CYS A 166 4.80 -13.07 -7.38
N ASN A 167 5.86 -13.24 -6.58
CA ASN A 167 5.93 -14.25 -5.52
C ASN A 167 4.78 -14.11 -4.48
N ASN A 168 4.33 -12.89 -4.20
CA ASN A 168 3.24 -12.66 -3.25
C ASN A 168 1.89 -13.15 -3.79
N CYS A 169 1.58 -12.89 -5.06
CA CYS A 169 0.31 -13.35 -5.66
C CYS A 169 0.32 -14.87 -5.83
N VAL A 170 1.47 -15.46 -6.17
CA VAL A 170 1.64 -16.93 -6.17
C VAL A 170 1.34 -17.51 -4.79
N TYR A 171 1.99 -16.99 -3.75
CA TYR A 171 1.74 -17.41 -2.37
C TYR A 171 0.29 -17.21 -1.94
N ALA A 172 -0.34 -16.10 -2.33
CA ALA A 172 -1.73 -15.82 -2.01
C ALA A 172 -2.69 -16.79 -2.68
N ASN A 173 -2.48 -17.10 -3.97
CA ASN A 173 -3.27 -18.10 -4.69
C ASN A 173 -3.13 -19.49 -4.06
N GLU A 174 -1.91 -19.89 -3.67
CA GLU A 174 -1.66 -21.18 -3.02
C GLU A 174 -2.33 -21.28 -1.64
N LYS A 175 -2.17 -20.24 -0.81
CA LYS A 175 -2.62 -20.22 0.58
C LYS A 175 -4.12 -19.98 0.72
N PHE A 176 -4.65 -18.99 0.01
CA PHE A 176 -6.04 -18.53 0.14
C PHE A 176 -6.94 -19.06 -0.97
N LYS A 177 -6.42 -19.90 -1.88
CA LYS A 177 -7.15 -20.48 -3.02
C LYS A 177 -7.79 -19.41 -3.91
N LEU A 178 -7.02 -18.37 -4.20
CA LEU A 178 -7.41 -17.27 -5.08
C LEU A 178 -6.92 -17.50 -6.51
N ASN A 179 -7.43 -16.71 -7.46
CA ASN A 179 -7.03 -16.71 -8.87
C ASN A 179 -6.56 -15.32 -9.31
N ILE A 180 -5.60 -14.75 -8.57
CA ILE A 180 -5.01 -13.45 -8.87
C ILE A 180 -3.97 -13.63 -9.98
N ASP A 181 -3.93 -12.70 -10.95
CA ASP A 181 -2.85 -12.71 -11.95
C ASP A 181 -1.48 -12.61 -11.26
N THR A 182 -0.52 -13.38 -11.76
CA THR A 182 0.84 -13.43 -11.21
C THR A 182 1.87 -12.85 -12.16
N ARG A 183 1.50 -12.55 -13.41
CA ARG A 183 2.42 -12.10 -14.49
C ARG A 183 2.55 -10.58 -14.53
N HIS A 184 2.84 -9.99 -13.38
CA HIS A 184 3.03 -8.56 -13.24
C HIS A 184 4.23 -8.26 -12.36
N VAL A 185 4.81 -7.07 -12.55
CA VAL A 185 5.79 -6.54 -11.61
C VAL A 185 5.10 -6.28 -10.28
N ARG A 186 5.85 -6.42 -9.19
CA ARG A 186 5.37 -6.17 -7.84
C ARG A 186 4.69 -4.80 -7.75
N SER A 187 3.41 -4.77 -7.37
CA SER A 187 2.60 -3.54 -7.31
C SER A 187 2.57 -2.86 -5.94
N ILE A 188 3.44 -3.24 -4.99
CA ILE A 188 3.71 -2.33 -3.87
C ILE A 188 4.78 -1.35 -4.31
N GLU A 189 4.42 -0.42 -5.20
CA GLU A 189 5.21 0.79 -5.45
C GLU A 189 5.07 1.73 -4.24
N ASN A 190 5.57 1.27 -3.09
CA ASN A 190 5.75 2.10 -1.88
C ASN A 190 7.04 1.72 -1.14
N VAL A 191 8.06 1.37 -1.91
CA VAL A 191 9.44 1.39 -1.44
C VAL A 191 10.17 2.32 -2.38
N VAL A 192 10.15 3.62 -2.05
CA VAL A 192 11.09 4.68 -2.48
C VAL A 192 12.03 4.16 -3.57
N LEU A 193 11.57 4.18 -4.81
CA LEU A 193 12.29 3.78 -6.02
C LEU A 193 11.89 4.75 -7.13
N THR A 194 12.12 6.04 -6.88
CA THR A 194 12.58 7.02 -7.87
C THR A 194 13.40 8.05 -7.12
#